data_AF-A0A8B7DYP5-F1
#
_entry.id   AF-A0A8B7DYP5-F1
#
_cell.length_a   1.000
_cell.length_b   1.000
_cell.length_c   1.000
_cell.angle_alpha   90.00
_cell.angle_beta   90.00
_cell.angle_gamma   90.00
#
_symmetry.space_group_name_H-M   'P 1'
#
loop_
_entity.id
_entity.type
_entity.pdbx_description
1 polymer ?
#
loop_
_entity_poly.entity_id
_entity_poly.type
_entity_poly.pdbx_seq_one_letter_code
_entity_poly.pdbx_strand_id
1 'polypeptide(L)'
;MAARRRSSVSARAQSVDLENLYPHNHLFVLKPDNPFRKACVSICTSKTFESFIMLVIAGNCVMMAMNTPLPNDDKSNLNIKLEALDVYLLAIFMVEAFLKIVSQGFILHRNSYMRTPWNILDFVVIVTGILPYAGLQGGPTKVIKAAKVLRPLKLVSGVPSLQLVMSAILKSMGSLMEISLLIGFVIVIYAIIGISLLMGMLRQTCVYTSNN
;
A
#
# COMPACT_ATOMS: atom_id res chain seq x y z
N MET A 1 -25.29 25.89 -22.05
CA MET A 1 -24.02 25.89 -22.84
C MET A 1 -22.71 25.95 -22.03
N ALA A 2 -22.67 26.50 -20.80
CA ALA A 2 -21.39 26.73 -20.09
C ALA A 2 -20.59 25.46 -19.70
N ALA A 3 -21.24 24.31 -19.44
CA ALA A 3 -20.59 23.08 -18.97
C ALA A 3 -19.53 22.52 -19.94
N ARG A 4 -19.72 22.69 -21.26
CA ARG A 4 -18.84 22.11 -22.30
C ARG A 4 -17.47 22.81 -22.42
N ARG A 5 -17.28 23.97 -21.76
CA ARG A 5 -15.98 24.69 -21.73
C ARG A 5 -15.06 24.25 -20.58
N ARG A 6 -15.59 23.71 -19.49
CA ARG A 6 -14.74 23.22 -18.37
C ARG A 6 -14.00 21.93 -18.72
N SER A 7 -14.63 21.03 -19.48
CA SER A 7 -13.99 19.79 -19.96
C SER A 7 -12.86 20.05 -20.98
N SER A 8 -13.02 21.01 -21.88
CA SER A 8 -11.97 21.35 -22.87
C SER A 8 -10.77 22.08 -22.27
N VAL A 9 -10.97 22.90 -21.22
CA VAL A 9 -9.86 23.53 -20.48
C VAL A 9 -9.04 22.48 -19.72
N SER A 10 -9.70 21.54 -19.04
CA SER A 10 -8.99 20.44 -18.34
C SER A 10 -8.17 19.56 -19.29
N ALA A 11 -8.70 19.26 -20.48
CA ALA A 11 -7.98 18.46 -21.48
C ALA A 11 -6.76 19.20 -22.07
N ARG A 12 -6.85 20.53 -22.24
CA ARG A 12 -5.78 21.34 -22.83
C ARG A 12 -4.66 21.70 -21.84
N ALA A 13 -4.95 21.75 -20.54
CA ALA A 13 -3.92 21.82 -19.51
C ALA A 13 -3.09 20.52 -19.48
N GLN A 14 -3.78 19.37 -19.41
CA GLN A 14 -3.15 18.06 -19.30
C GLN A 14 -2.28 17.66 -20.53
N SER A 15 -2.52 18.24 -21.71
CA SER A 15 -1.63 18.08 -22.87
C SER A 15 -0.32 18.87 -22.77
N VAL A 16 -0.30 20.01 -22.07
CA VAL A 16 0.91 20.85 -21.91
C VAL A 16 1.85 20.28 -20.85
N ASP A 17 1.31 19.62 -19.83
CA ASP A 17 2.10 18.88 -18.83
C ASP A 17 2.79 17.64 -19.45
N LEU A 18 2.11 16.94 -20.37
CA LEU A 18 2.64 15.71 -20.96
C LEU A 18 3.89 15.97 -21.84
N GLU A 19 3.90 17.08 -22.56
CA GLU A 19 4.98 17.45 -23.49
C GLU A 19 6.25 17.90 -22.73
N ASN A 20 6.10 18.48 -21.53
CA ASN A 20 7.22 18.86 -20.66
C ASN A 20 7.77 17.71 -19.82
N LEU A 21 7.04 16.60 -19.65
CA LEU A 21 7.46 15.50 -18.77
C LEU A 21 8.47 14.53 -19.42
N TYR A 22 8.61 14.54 -20.75
CA TYR A 22 9.48 13.65 -21.51
C TYR A 22 10.31 14.35 -22.61
N PRO A 23 11.21 15.29 -22.25
CA PRO A 23 12.15 15.86 -23.20
C PRO A 23 13.26 14.85 -23.54
N HIS A 24 13.25 14.40 -24.80
CA HIS A 24 14.35 13.74 -25.54
C HIS A 24 14.68 12.25 -25.30
N ASN A 25 15.47 11.73 -26.26
CA ASN A 25 15.56 10.32 -26.65
C ASN A 25 16.69 9.54 -25.96
N HIS A 26 16.33 8.63 -25.06
CA HIS A 26 17.21 7.66 -24.39
C HIS A 26 16.40 6.37 -24.08
N LEU A 27 16.90 5.12 -24.11
CA LEU A 27 18.18 4.62 -24.64
C LEU A 27 18.02 3.19 -25.24
N PHE A 28 18.34 3.05 -26.52
CA PHE A 28 18.77 1.86 -27.30
C PHE A 28 18.13 0.44 -27.21
N VAL A 29 17.30 0.03 -26.25
CA VAL A 29 16.79 -1.38 -26.21
C VAL A 29 15.33 -1.56 -26.65
N LEU A 30 14.46 -0.56 -26.44
CA LEU A 30 13.20 -0.46 -27.19
C LEU A 30 13.09 0.94 -27.80
N LYS A 31 12.99 1.01 -29.13
CA LYS A 31 12.65 2.25 -29.84
C LYS A 31 11.36 2.85 -29.24
N PRO A 32 11.23 4.19 -29.19
CA PRO A 32 10.02 4.85 -28.69
C PRO A 32 8.74 4.53 -29.49
N ASP A 33 8.90 3.86 -30.64
CA ASP A 33 7.87 3.54 -31.61
C ASP A 33 7.29 2.11 -31.52
N ASN A 34 7.82 1.23 -30.65
CA ASN A 34 7.33 -0.14 -30.56
C ASN A 34 5.84 -0.17 -30.15
N PRO A 35 4.95 -0.83 -30.94
CA PRO A 35 3.50 -0.79 -30.71
C PRO A 35 3.12 -1.40 -29.36
N PHE A 36 3.89 -2.37 -28.86
CA PHE A 36 3.73 -2.92 -27.50
C PHE A 36 3.82 -1.83 -26.42
N ARG A 37 4.78 -0.90 -26.49
CA ARG A 37 4.89 0.18 -25.48
C ARG A 37 3.73 1.15 -25.59
N LYS A 38 3.35 1.54 -26.81
CA LYS A 38 2.18 2.40 -27.06
C LYS A 38 0.87 1.74 -26.58
N ALA A 39 0.71 0.44 -26.78
CA ALA A 39 -0.41 -0.35 -26.28
C ALA A 39 -0.42 -0.43 -24.74
N CYS A 40 0.70 -0.76 -24.09
CA CYS A 40 0.80 -0.77 -22.62
C CYS A 40 0.48 0.60 -22.02
N VAL A 41 1.02 1.69 -22.56
CA VAL A 41 0.69 3.06 -22.13
C VAL A 41 -0.80 3.37 -22.33
N SER A 42 -1.38 3.03 -23.49
CA SER A 42 -2.81 3.24 -23.77
C SER A 42 -3.72 2.45 -22.82
N ILE A 43 -3.36 1.21 -22.49
CA ILE A 43 -4.08 0.37 -21.52
C ILE A 43 -3.97 0.96 -20.11
N CYS A 44 -2.76 1.28 -19.63
CA CYS A 44 -2.54 1.86 -18.31
C CYS A 44 -3.19 3.23 -18.11
N THR A 45 -3.30 4.04 -19.17
CA THR A 45 -3.91 5.38 -19.14
C THR A 45 -5.44 5.33 -19.31
N SER A 46 -6.02 4.15 -19.54
CA SER A 46 -7.46 4.02 -19.71
C SER A 46 -8.20 4.07 -18.36
N LYS A 47 -9.11 5.04 -18.20
CA LYS A 47 -9.92 5.20 -16.98
C LYS A 47 -10.72 3.95 -16.60
N THR A 48 -11.08 3.13 -17.60
CA THR A 48 -11.77 1.85 -17.40
C THR A 48 -10.85 0.84 -16.69
N PHE A 49 -9.57 0.79 -17.04
CA PHE A 49 -8.58 -0.08 -16.37
C PHE A 49 -8.31 0.39 -14.94
N GLU A 50 -8.13 1.70 -14.71
CA GLU A 50 -7.98 2.26 -13.36
C GLU A 50 -9.19 1.92 -12.47
N SER A 51 -10.41 2.12 -13.00
CA SER A 51 -11.66 1.82 -12.28
C SER A 51 -11.85 0.32 -12.03
N PHE A 52 -11.44 -0.54 -12.96
CA PHE A 52 -11.44 -1.99 -12.80
C PHE A 52 -10.52 -2.43 -11.67
N ILE A 53 -9.26 -1.97 -11.66
CA ILE A 53 -8.29 -2.29 -10.60
C ILE A 53 -8.80 -1.80 -9.23
N MET A 54 -9.39 -0.62 -9.16
CA MET A 54 -10.01 -0.10 -7.93
C MET A 54 -11.15 -0.99 -7.41
N LEU A 55 -12.03 -1.48 -8.30
CA LEU A 55 -13.10 -2.43 -7.95
C LEU A 55 -12.52 -3.77 -7.46
N VAL A 56 -11.47 -4.27 -8.10
CA VAL A 56 -10.76 -5.51 -7.72
C VAL A 56 -10.12 -5.38 -6.33
N ILE A 57 -9.51 -4.24 -5.99
CA ILE A 57 -8.95 -3.99 -4.64
C ILE A 57 -10.09 -3.87 -3.61
N ALA A 58 -11.18 -3.16 -3.91
CA ALA A 58 -12.32 -3.04 -3.02
C ALA A 58 -12.95 -4.42 -2.71
N GLY A 59 -13.10 -5.28 -3.73
CA GLY A 59 -13.50 -6.67 -3.57
C GLY A 59 -12.56 -7.45 -2.65
N ASN A 60 -11.24 -7.36 -2.85
CA ASN A 60 -10.23 -7.98 -1.98
C ASN A 60 -10.40 -7.56 -0.51
N CYS A 61 -10.65 -6.27 -0.25
CA CYS A 61 -10.88 -5.75 1.09
C CYS A 61 -12.14 -6.36 1.75
N VAL A 62 -13.22 -6.56 0.99
CA VAL A 62 -14.44 -7.24 1.49
C VAL A 62 -14.16 -8.71 1.78
N MET A 63 -13.45 -9.43 0.91
CA MET A 63 -13.06 -10.83 1.17
C MET A 63 -12.17 -10.96 2.42
N MET A 64 -11.25 -10.02 2.64
CA MET A 64 -10.45 -9.91 3.86
C MET A 64 -11.31 -9.67 5.11
N ALA A 65 -12.31 -8.79 5.04
CA ALA A 65 -13.21 -8.51 6.16
C ALA A 65 -14.15 -9.68 6.50
N MET A 66 -14.52 -10.49 5.49
CA MET A 66 -15.31 -11.71 5.67
C MET A 66 -14.50 -12.92 6.19
N ASN A 67 -13.17 -12.82 6.21
CA ASN A 67 -12.30 -13.93 6.60
C ASN A 67 -12.30 -14.10 8.14
N THR A 68 -13.06 -15.07 8.64
CA THR A 68 -13.08 -15.39 10.07
C THR A 68 -11.85 -16.22 10.46
N PRO A 69 -11.01 -15.75 11.41
CA PRO A 69 -9.92 -16.55 11.93
C PRO A 69 -10.46 -17.60 12.91
N LEU A 70 -10.97 -18.71 12.37
CA LEU A 70 -11.37 -19.85 13.20
C LEU A 70 -10.14 -20.42 13.93
N PRO A 71 -10.22 -20.65 15.25
CA PRO A 71 -9.22 -21.47 15.94
C PRO A 71 -9.27 -22.90 15.36
N ASN A 72 -8.13 -23.60 15.39
CA ASN A 72 -7.95 -25.01 15.01
C ASN A 72 -7.86 -25.37 13.51
N ASP A 73 -7.60 -24.41 12.62
CA ASP A 73 -7.34 -24.68 11.17
C ASP A 73 -8.51 -25.39 10.45
N ASP A 74 -9.73 -25.24 11.01
CA ASP A 74 -10.99 -25.70 10.41
C ASP A 74 -11.27 -24.92 9.12
N LYS A 75 -10.74 -25.43 8.01
CA LYS A 75 -10.91 -24.86 6.67
C LYS A 75 -12.33 -25.06 6.17
N SER A 76 -13.22 -24.16 6.58
CA SER A 76 -14.55 -24.06 5.99
C SER A 76 -14.45 -23.94 4.45
N ASN A 77 -15.46 -24.45 3.74
CA ASN A 77 -15.53 -24.36 2.27
C ASN A 77 -15.47 -22.91 1.74
N LEU A 78 -15.74 -21.93 2.60
CA LEU A 78 -15.57 -20.51 2.31
C LEU A 78 -14.10 -20.10 2.35
N ASN A 79 -13.38 -20.44 3.42
CA ASN A 79 -11.97 -20.05 3.61
C ASN A 79 -11.06 -20.59 2.48
N ILE A 80 -11.34 -21.81 1.98
CA ILE A 80 -10.62 -22.38 0.82
C ILE A 80 -10.85 -21.55 -0.45
N LYS A 81 -12.08 -21.08 -0.69
CA LYS A 81 -12.41 -20.21 -1.84
C LYS A 81 -11.80 -18.82 -1.69
N LEU A 82 -11.78 -18.26 -0.47
CA LEU A 82 -11.10 -17.01 -0.16
C LEU A 82 -9.60 -17.11 -0.44
N GLU A 83 -8.94 -18.19 -0.02
CA GLU A 83 -7.52 -18.43 -0.27
C GLU A 83 -7.18 -18.58 -1.77
N ALA A 84 -8.06 -19.24 -2.55
CA ALA A 84 -7.90 -19.31 -4.00
C ALA A 84 -8.06 -17.92 -4.67
N LEU A 85 -9.10 -17.16 -4.31
CA LEU A 85 -9.32 -15.79 -4.83
C LEU A 85 -8.15 -14.86 -4.50
N ASP A 86 -7.56 -15.00 -3.32
CA ASP A 86 -6.36 -14.29 -2.89
C ASP A 86 -5.18 -14.43 -3.88
N VAL A 87 -4.99 -15.63 -4.46
CA VAL A 87 -3.97 -15.90 -5.49
C VAL A 87 -4.32 -15.20 -6.81
N TYR A 88 -5.57 -15.33 -7.27
CA TYR A 88 -6.02 -14.70 -8.52
C TYR A 88 -5.90 -13.17 -8.46
N LEU A 89 -6.28 -12.57 -7.33
CA LEU A 89 -6.18 -11.13 -7.12
C LEU A 89 -4.71 -10.65 -7.12
N LEU A 90 -3.80 -11.42 -6.49
CA LEU A 90 -2.37 -11.16 -6.56
C LEU A 90 -1.82 -11.23 -7.99
N ALA A 91 -2.24 -12.22 -8.78
CA ALA A 91 -1.81 -12.37 -10.17
C ALA A 91 -2.26 -11.18 -11.04
N ILE A 92 -3.48 -10.68 -10.86
CA ILE A 92 -3.97 -9.46 -11.54
C ILE A 92 -3.09 -8.24 -11.19
N PHE A 93 -2.76 -8.06 -9.90
CA PHE A 93 -1.89 -6.96 -9.45
C PHE A 93 -0.44 -7.10 -9.95
N MET A 94 0.08 -8.33 -10.08
CA MET A 94 1.40 -8.58 -10.67
C MET A 94 1.43 -8.15 -12.14
N VAL A 95 0.40 -8.48 -12.93
CA VAL A 95 0.29 -8.06 -14.34
C VAL A 95 0.16 -6.54 -14.45
N GLU A 96 -0.67 -5.91 -13.61
CA GLU A 96 -0.82 -4.45 -13.57
C GLU A 96 0.51 -3.74 -13.26
N ALA A 97 1.24 -4.17 -12.23
CA ALA A 97 2.53 -3.58 -11.90
C ALA A 97 3.57 -3.84 -12.99
N PHE A 98 3.57 -5.02 -13.63
CA PHE A 98 4.42 -5.29 -14.78
C PHE A 98 4.11 -4.34 -15.96
N LEU A 99 2.85 -4.08 -16.27
CA LEU A 99 2.44 -3.09 -17.29
C LEU A 99 2.86 -1.65 -16.92
N LYS A 100 2.77 -1.27 -15.64
CA LYS A 100 3.27 0.03 -15.14
C LYS A 100 4.80 0.14 -15.25
N ILE A 101 5.52 -0.92 -14.91
CA ILE A 101 6.98 -1.01 -15.01
C ILE A 101 7.45 -0.95 -16.48
N VAL A 102 6.75 -1.63 -17.40
CA VAL A 102 7.03 -1.61 -18.85
C VAL A 102 6.70 -0.26 -19.49
N SER A 103 5.67 0.45 -19.01
CA SER A 103 5.31 1.77 -19.51
C SER A 103 6.17 2.91 -18.95
N GLN A 104 6.62 2.83 -17.69
CA GLN A 104 7.44 3.88 -17.03
C GLN A 104 8.96 3.61 -17.09
N GLY A 105 9.39 2.37 -17.33
CA GLY A 105 10.80 1.97 -17.40
C GLY A 105 11.39 1.51 -16.06
N PHE A 106 12.19 0.43 -16.10
CA PHE A 106 12.60 -0.33 -14.90
C PHE A 106 13.51 0.46 -13.94
N ILE A 107 14.60 1.10 -14.42
CA ILE A 107 15.64 1.63 -13.49
C ILE A 107 16.52 2.80 -13.96
N LEU A 108 16.54 3.16 -15.25
CA LEU A 108 17.60 4.02 -15.83
C LEU A 108 17.15 5.44 -16.26
N HIS A 109 16.03 5.95 -15.75
CA HIS A 109 15.53 7.30 -16.07
C HIS A 109 15.38 8.21 -14.84
N ARG A 110 15.46 9.53 -15.06
CA ARG A 110 15.41 10.54 -13.99
C ARG A 110 14.04 10.61 -13.26
N ASN A 111 12.98 10.12 -13.92
CA ASN A 111 11.63 9.83 -13.41
C ASN A 111 11.37 8.32 -13.23
N SER A 112 12.38 7.54 -12.83
CA SER A 112 12.26 6.08 -12.67
C SER A 112 11.14 5.66 -11.71
N TYR A 113 10.47 4.56 -12.04
CA TYR A 113 9.38 3.94 -11.28
C TYR A 113 9.67 3.86 -9.76
N MET A 114 10.90 3.48 -9.39
CA MET A 114 11.40 3.37 -8.00
C MET A 114 11.47 4.69 -7.21
N ARG A 115 11.40 5.88 -7.83
CA ARG A 115 11.55 7.16 -7.13
C ARG A 115 10.24 7.71 -6.55
N THR A 116 9.10 7.18 -7.02
CA THR A 116 7.77 7.52 -6.51
C THR A 116 7.42 6.59 -5.35
N PRO A 117 7.17 7.09 -4.12
CA PRO A 117 6.89 6.24 -2.96
C PRO A 117 5.65 5.34 -3.17
N TRP A 118 4.67 5.81 -3.94
CA TRP A 118 3.47 5.06 -4.32
C TRP A 118 3.75 3.81 -5.17
N ASN A 119 4.80 3.83 -5.99
CA ASN A 119 5.21 2.69 -6.81
C ASN A 119 6.04 1.68 -5.98
N ILE A 120 6.89 2.17 -5.05
CA ILE A 120 7.61 1.31 -4.10
C ILE A 120 6.60 0.53 -3.24
N LEU A 121 5.52 1.18 -2.80
CA LEU A 121 4.44 0.60 -2.02
C LEU A 121 3.76 -0.56 -2.76
N ASP A 122 3.43 -0.37 -4.05
CA ASP A 122 2.86 -1.42 -4.91
C ASP A 122 3.80 -2.62 -5.04
N PHE A 123 5.10 -2.37 -5.25
CA PHE A 123 6.13 -3.43 -5.29
C PHE A 123 6.22 -4.21 -3.97
N VAL A 124 6.19 -3.54 -2.81
CA VAL A 124 6.19 -4.19 -1.49
C VAL A 124 4.95 -5.07 -1.29
N VAL A 125 3.76 -4.63 -1.71
CA VAL A 125 2.53 -5.43 -1.65
C VAL A 125 2.61 -6.69 -2.52
N ILE A 126 3.26 -6.62 -3.67
CA ILE A 126 3.46 -7.77 -4.55
C ILE A 126 4.50 -8.74 -3.96
N VAL A 127 5.65 -8.25 -3.51
CA VAL A 127 6.69 -9.10 -2.89
C VAL A 127 6.15 -9.83 -1.66
N THR A 128 5.47 -9.11 -0.76
CA THR A 128 4.86 -9.71 0.44
C THR A 128 3.74 -10.69 0.10
N GLY A 129 3.01 -10.47 -1.00
CA GLY A 129 1.98 -11.40 -1.50
C GLY A 129 2.53 -12.68 -2.14
N ILE A 130 3.71 -12.65 -2.77
CA ILE A 130 4.37 -13.83 -3.36
C ILE A 130 5.11 -14.65 -2.29
N LEU A 131 5.63 -13.99 -1.25
CA LEU A 131 6.43 -14.60 -0.18
C LEU A 131 5.86 -15.88 0.46
N PRO A 132 4.53 -16.04 0.73
CA PRO A 132 4.00 -17.29 1.27
C PRO A 132 4.00 -18.46 0.26
N TYR A 133 4.04 -18.19 -1.04
CA TYR A 133 4.10 -19.21 -2.10
C TYR A 133 5.53 -19.55 -2.50
N ALA A 134 6.51 -18.69 -2.19
CA ALA A 134 7.92 -18.85 -2.51
C ALA A 134 8.65 -19.96 -1.73
N GLY A 135 7.94 -20.80 -0.95
CA GLY A 135 8.51 -21.98 -0.31
C GLY A 135 9.55 -21.71 0.79
N LEU A 136 9.64 -20.48 1.31
CA LEU A 136 10.52 -20.11 2.43
C LEU A 136 9.98 -20.67 3.77
N GLN A 137 10.07 -22.00 3.93
CA GLN A 137 9.49 -22.76 5.04
C GLN A 137 10.07 -22.42 6.44
N GLY A 138 11.12 -21.60 6.53
CA GLY A 138 11.70 -21.12 7.79
C GLY A 138 11.24 -19.73 8.25
N GLY A 139 10.42 -19.02 7.47
CA GLY A 139 9.96 -17.66 7.83
C GLY A 139 8.82 -17.65 8.86
N PRO A 140 8.63 -16.56 9.63
CA PRO A 140 7.49 -16.42 10.55
C PRO A 140 6.17 -16.29 9.76
N THR A 141 5.54 -17.43 9.47
CA THR A 141 4.33 -17.54 8.63
C THR A 141 3.17 -16.68 9.10
N LYS A 142 3.08 -16.37 10.40
CA LYS A 142 2.13 -15.42 10.97
C LYS A 142 2.31 -14.00 10.43
N VAL A 143 3.55 -13.52 10.30
CA VAL A 143 3.88 -12.19 9.75
C VAL A 143 3.56 -12.13 8.25
N ILE A 144 3.88 -13.20 7.52
CA ILE A 144 3.60 -13.29 6.07
C ILE A 144 2.08 -13.31 5.82
N LYS A 145 1.29 -14.02 6.65
CA LYS A 145 -0.18 -13.98 6.61
C LYS A 145 -0.71 -12.58 6.97
N ALA A 146 -0.14 -11.91 7.98
CA ALA A 146 -0.51 -10.55 8.37
C ALA A 146 -0.17 -9.49 7.31
N ALA A 147 0.89 -9.69 6.50
CA ALA A 147 1.26 -8.77 5.43
C ALA A 147 0.17 -8.61 4.34
N LYS A 148 -0.79 -9.54 4.24
CA LYS A 148 -1.99 -9.37 3.39
C LYS A 148 -2.83 -8.14 3.77
N VAL A 149 -2.75 -7.67 5.03
CA VAL A 149 -3.40 -6.44 5.51
C VAL A 149 -2.78 -5.16 4.91
N LEU A 150 -1.67 -5.26 4.17
CA LEU A 150 -1.11 -4.15 3.39
C LEU A 150 -1.85 -3.91 2.06
N ARG A 151 -2.67 -4.85 1.57
CA ARG A 151 -3.37 -4.70 0.28
C ARG A 151 -4.34 -3.51 0.19
N PRO A 152 -5.15 -3.16 1.22
CA PRO A 152 -5.97 -1.94 1.21
C PRO A 152 -5.15 -0.67 1.02
N LEU A 153 -3.87 -0.66 1.42
CA LEU A 153 -2.96 0.46 1.19
C LEU A 153 -2.75 0.74 -0.31
N LYS A 154 -2.97 -0.25 -1.19
CA LYS A 154 -2.94 -0.08 -2.65
C LYS A 154 -4.05 0.84 -3.17
N LEU A 155 -5.18 0.96 -2.45
CA LEU A 155 -6.22 1.97 -2.76
C LEU A 155 -5.65 3.39 -2.68
N VAL A 156 -4.76 3.64 -1.70
CA VAL A 156 -4.11 4.94 -1.50
C VAL A 156 -3.17 5.24 -2.67
N SER A 157 -2.37 4.27 -3.11
CA SER A 157 -1.53 4.43 -4.30
C SER A 157 -2.32 4.46 -5.62
N GLY A 158 -3.55 3.93 -5.66
CA GLY A 158 -4.42 3.94 -6.83
C GLY A 158 -5.19 5.24 -7.05
N VAL A 159 -5.58 5.93 -5.99
CA VAL A 159 -6.39 7.16 -6.07
C VAL A 159 -5.53 8.41 -5.87
N PRO A 160 -5.33 9.27 -6.89
CA PRO A 160 -4.46 10.45 -6.77
C PRO A 160 -4.94 11.45 -5.70
N SER A 161 -6.26 11.53 -5.46
CA SER A 161 -6.82 12.33 -4.37
C SER A 161 -6.37 11.85 -2.99
N LEU A 162 -6.23 10.54 -2.77
CA LEU A 162 -5.75 9.97 -1.51
C LEU A 162 -4.23 10.17 -1.36
N GLN A 163 -3.46 10.04 -2.45
CA GLN A 163 -2.04 10.35 -2.46
C GLN A 163 -1.74 11.79 -2.00
N LEU A 164 -2.51 12.76 -2.48
CA LEU A 164 -2.38 14.17 -2.10
C LEU A 164 -2.66 14.38 -0.60
N VAL A 165 -3.77 13.83 -0.10
CA VAL A 165 -4.15 13.91 1.32
C VAL A 165 -3.07 13.28 2.22
N MET A 166 -2.59 12.09 1.88
CA MET A 166 -1.54 11.41 2.64
C MET A 166 -0.21 12.15 2.59
N SER A 167 0.15 12.74 1.45
CA SER A 167 1.35 13.58 1.33
C SER A 167 1.26 14.83 2.21
N ALA A 168 0.06 15.44 2.31
CA ALA A 168 -0.19 16.56 3.21
C ALA A 168 -0.11 16.14 4.68
N ILE A 169 -0.69 14.99 5.06
CA ILE A 169 -0.60 14.42 6.42
C ILE A 169 0.87 14.19 6.80
N LEU A 170 1.65 13.51 5.96
CA LEU A 170 3.07 13.23 6.21
C LEU A 170 3.90 14.52 6.33
N LYS A 171 3.59 15.55 5.52
CA LYS A 171 4.24 16.86 5.63
C LYS A 171 3.92 17.55 6.97
N SER A 172 2.68 17.49 7.44
CA SER A 172 2.28 18.05 8.73
C SER A 172 2.85 17.27 9.93
N MET A 173 3.00 15.95 9.81
CA MET A 173 3.62 15.11 10.85
C MET A 173 5.05 15.54 11.17
N GLY A 174 5.81 16.06 10.20
CA GLY A 174 7.17 16.57 10.43
C GLY A 174 7.21 17.69 11.49
N SER A 175 6.26 18.62 11.45
CA SER A 175 6.16 19.70 12.45
C SER A 175 5.66 19.21 13.81
N LEU A 176 4.81 18.17 13.84
CA LEU A 176 4.35 17.57 15.10
C LEU A 176 5.43 16.75 15.82
N MET A 177 6.50 16.34 15.12
CA MET A 177 7.59 15.55 15.69
C MET A 177 8.39 16.30 16.77
N GLU A 178 8.51 17.62 16.63
CA GLU A 178 9.20 18.47 17.62
C GLU A 178 8.43 18.55 18.93
N ILE A 179 7.11 18.73 18.83
CA ILE A 179 6.18 18.79 19.98
C ILE A 179 6.06 17.41 20.63
N SER A 180 5.97 16.33 19.85
CA SER A 180 5.87 14.97 20.39
C SER A 180 7.15 14.52 21.09
N LEU A 181 8.33 14.97 20.66
CA LEU A 181 9.60 14.75 21.34
C LEU A 181 9.60 15.40 22.74
N LEU A 182 9.15 16.66 22.84
CA LEU A 182 9.05 17.37 24.12
C LEU A 182 8.07 16.67 25.09
N ILE A 183 6.88 16.29 24.59
CA ILE A 183 5.89 15.55 25.39
C ILE A 183 6.45 14.18 25.81
N GLY A 184 7.18 13.49 24.93
CA GLY A 184 7.85 12.23 25.25
C GLY A 184 8.85 12.36 26.39
N PHE A 185 9.67 13.43 26.41
CA PHE A 185 10.60 13.71 27.49
C PHE A 185 9.89 13.95 28.84
N VAL A 186 8.79 14.70 28.82
CA VAL A 186 7.95 14.95 30.01
C VAL A 186 7.34 13.63 30.54
N ILE A 187 6.85 12.77 29.65
CA ILE A 187 6.33 11.44 30.02
C ILE A 187 7.43 10.58 30.68
N VAL A 188 8.67 10.62 30.18
CA VAL A 188 9.80 9.89 30.78
C VAL A 188 10.12 10.38 32.20
N ILE A 189 10.11 11.70 32.45
CA ILE A 189 10.30 12.25 33.80
C ILE A 189 9.21 11.75 34.75
N TYR A 190 7.93 11.85 34.35
CA TYR A 190 6.83 11.35 35.17
C TYR A 190 6.85 9.82 35.36
N ALA A 191 7.34 9.06 34.38
CA ALA A 191 7.52 7.61 34.53
C ALA A 191 8.60 7.26 35.56
N ILE A 192 9.73 7.96 35.58
CA ILE A 192 10.80 7.76 36.57
C ILE A 192 10.30 8.11 37.98
N ILE A 193 9.59 9.24 38.13
CA ILE A 193 8.96 9.63 39.40
C ILE A 193 7.92 8.59 39.83
N GLY A 194 7.05 8.16 38.91
CA GLY A 194 6.01 7.16 39.16
C GLY A 194 6.58 5.82 39.63
N ILE A 195 7.62 5.30 38.96
CA ILE A 195 8.31 4.08 39.38
C ILE A 195 8.92 4.28 40.78
N SER A 196 9.60 5.40 41.03
CA SER A 196 10.25 5.68 42.32
C SER A 196 9.26 5.77 43.48
N LEU A 197 8.04 6.25 43.25
CA LEU A 197 6.99 6.39 44.26
C LEU A 197 6.12 5.13 44.44
N LEU A 198 5.88 4.36 43.37
CA LEU A 198 4.92 3.24 43.35
C LEU A 198 5.59 1.86 43.43
N MET A 199 6.93 1.78 43.46
CA MET A 199 7.66 0.50 43.46
C MET A 199 7.20 -0.40 44.61
N GLY A 200 6.67 -1.58 44.27
CA GLY A 200 6.24 -2.58 45.24
C GLY A 200 4.84 -2.39 45.85
N MET A 201 4.26 -1.17 45.82
CA MET A 201 2.94 -0.93 46.42
C MET A 201 1.81 -1.72 45.73
N LEU A 202 1.88 -1.87 44.41
CA LEU A 202 0.88 -2.57 43.61
C LEU A 202 1.00 -4.12 43.64
N ARG A 203 1.86 -4.68 44.50
CA ARG A 203 2.10 -6.14 44.57
C ARG A 203 1.15 -6.88 45.53
N GLN A 204 0.42 -6.17 46.39
CA GLN A 204 -0.49 -6.80 47.34
C GLN A 204 -1.83 -7.17 46.68
N THR A 205 -2.18 -8.45 46.75
CA THR A 205 -3.49 -8.98 46.38
C THR A 205 -4.06 -9.81 47.53
N CYS A 206 -5.39 -9.79 47.70
CA CYS A 206 -6.04 -10.64 48.68
C CYS A 206 -5.99 -12.09 48.21
N VAL A 207 -5.42 -12.98 49.04
CA VAL A 207 -5.46 -14.44 48.85
C VAL A 207 -6.32 -15.07 49.94
N TYR A 208 -7.12 -16.06 49.57
CA TYR A 208 -7.97 -16.77 50.53
C TYR A 208 -7.12 -17.71 51.40
N THR A 209 -7.14 -17.52 52.72
CA THR A 209 -6.50 -18.42 53.67
C THR A 209 -7.33 -19.70 53.82
N SER A 210 -6.88 -20.77 53.15
CA SER A 210 -7.42 -22.12 53.34
C SER A 210 -7.00 -22.67 54.70
N ASN A 211 -7.74 -22.34 55.75
CA ASN A 211 -7.60 -22.98 57.06
C ASN A 211 -8.05 -24.45 56.96
N ASN A 212 -7.11 -25.36 57.19
CA ASN A 212 -7.35 -26.78 57.51
C ASN A 212 -7.60 -26.94 59.01
#